data_AF-A0A9D8K5A5-F1
#
_entry.id   AF-A0A9D8K5A5-F1
#
_cell.length_a   1.000
_cell.length_b   1.000
_cell.length_c   1.000
_cell.angle_alpha   90.00
_cell.angle_beta   90.00
_cell.angle_gamma   90.00
#
_symmetry.space_group_name_H-M   'P 1'
#
loop_
_entity.id
_entity.type
_entity.pdbx_description
1 polymer ?
#
loop_
_entity_poly.entity_id
_entity_poly.type
_entity_poly.pdbx_seq_one_letter_code
_entity_poly.pdbx_strand_id
1 'polypeptide(L)'
;MPEVKVKKGQELNGLGTMLKEIMDTNLKDPKKYKSIEKLKGSMVVKESTSGVAITLHLKEGELELQNDAVEKPTAFMEAGFENLAYISSG
;
A
#
# COMPACT_ATOMS: atom_id res chain seq x y z
N MET A 1 -15.90 -1.38 -8.48
CA MET A 1 -15.15 -0.15 -8.08
C MET A 1 -13.68 -0.53 -8.02
N PRO A 2 -12.73 0.39 -8.30
CA PRO A 2 -11.33 0.10 -8.09
C PRO A 2 -11.12 -0.19 -6.61
N GLU A 3 -10.55 -1.34 -6.29
CA GLU A 3 -10.29 -1.80 -4.93
C GLU A 3 -8.86 -2.34 -4.87
N VAL A 4 -8.20 -2.11 -3.75
CA VAL A 4 -6.91 -2.73 -3.46
C VAL A 4 -7.12 -4.20 -3.12
N LYS A 5 -6.52 -5.08 -3.91
CA LYS A 5 -6.54 -6.53 -3.69
C LYS A 5 -5.56 -6.90 -2.56
N VAL A 6 -5.83 -8.01 -1.89
CA VAL A 6 -4.89 -8.65 -0.97
C VAL A 6 -4.32 -9.87 -1.66
N LYS A 7 -2.99 -10.06 -1.57
CA LYS A 7 -2.34 -11.23 -2.15
C LYS A 7 -2.97 -12.52 -1.62
N LYS A 8 -3.30 -13.42 -2.55
CA LYS A 8 -4.05 -14.64 -2.25
C LYS A 8 -3.36 -15.47 -1.15
N GLY A 9 -4.14 -15.87 -0.15
CA GLY A 9 -3.67 -16.69 0.96
C GLY A 9 -3.00 -15.90 2.09
N GLN A 10 -3.06 -14.56 2.05
CA GLN A 10 -2.59 -13.71 3.14
C GLN A 10 -3.75 -12.98 3.82
N GLU A 11 -3.60 -12.79 5.12
CA GLU A 11 -4.39 -11.87 5.93
C GLU A 11 -3.49 -10.69 6.31
N LEU A 12 -3.95 -9.46 6.09
CA LEU A 12 -3.13 -8.27 6.31
C LEU A 12 -2.86 -8.06 7.80
N ASN A 13 -1.65 -7.65 8.13
CA ASN A 13 -1.35 -7.12 9.46
C ASN A 13 -1.97 -5.73 9.67
N GLY A 14 -1.86 -5.17 10.89
CA GLY A 14 -2.46 -3.87 11.21
C GLY A 14 -2.02 -2.71 10.31
N LEU A 15 -0.75 -2.70 9.87
CA LEU A 15 -0.25 -1.72 8.89
C LEU A 15 -0.92 -1.92 7.53
N GLY A 16 -1.03 -3.16 7.07
CA GLY A 16 -1.67 -3.51 5.80
C GLY A 16 -3.15 -3.12 5.77
N THR A 17 -3.89 -3.44 6.83
CA THR A 17 -5.31 -3.09 6.96
C THR A 17 -5.52 -1.58 6.90
N MET A 18 -4.73 -0.81 7.67
CA MET A 18 -4.78 0.65 7.66
C MET A 18 -4.52 1.21 6.24
N LEU A 19 -3.46 0.74 5.57
CA LEU A 19 -3.14 1.19 4.22
C LEU A 19 -4.23 0.84 3.22
N LYS A 20 -4.80 -0.38 3.29
CA LYS A 20 -5.89 -0.80 2.41
C LYS A 20 -7.11 0.11 2.55
N GLU A 21 -7.55 0.40 3.77
CA GLU A 21 -8.73 1.24 4.04
C GLU A 21 -8.57 2.66 3.49
N ILE A 22 -7.41 3.27 3.71
CA ILE A 22 -7.09 4.61 3.21
C ILE A 22 -7.06 4.60 1.67
N MET A 23 -6.38 3.62 1.07
CA MET A 23 -6.28 3.51 -0.37
C MET A 23 -7.62 3.24 -1.02
N ASP A 24 -8.41 2.30 -0.53
CA ASP A 24 -9.76 2.01 -1.02
C ASP A 24 -10.66 3.25 -0.96
N THR A 25 -10.52 4.06 0.08
CA THR A 25 -11.24 5.34 0.19
C THR A 25 -10.81 6.31 -0.89
N ASN A 26 -9.49 6.46 -1.11
CA ASN A 26 -8.93 7.34 -2.13
C ASN A 26 -9.29 6.89 -3.56
N LEU A 27 -9.37 5.59 -3.82
CA LEU A 27 -9.74 5.02 -5.12
C LEU A 27 -11.19 5.27 -5.52
N LYS A 28 -12.06 5.67 -4.58
CA LYS A 28 -13.43 6.10 -4.89
C LYS A 28 -13.46 7.41 -5.67
N ASP A 29 -12.42 8.24 -5.57
CA ASP A 29 -12.27 9.44 -6.40
C ASP A 29 -11.68 9.07 -7.78
N PRO A 30 -12.44 9.23 -8.88
CA PRO A 30 -11.95 8.91 -10.22
C PRO A 30 -10.72 9.70 -10.65
N LYS A 31 -10.49 10.90 -10.09
CA LYS A 31 -9.29 11.70 -10.39
C LYS A 31 -8.05 11.09 -9.76
N LYS A 32 -8.14 10.63 -8.50
CA LYS A 32 -7.06 9.93 -7.80
C LYS A 32 -6.78 8.56 -8.44
N TYR A 33 -7.81 7.84 -8.90
CA TYR A 33 -7.60 6.59 -9.64
C TYR A 33 -6.85 6.81 -10.97
N LYS A 34 -7.27 7.79 -11.78
CA LYS A 34 -6.64 8.09 -13.07
C LYS A 34 -5.16 8.47 -12.97
N SER A 35 -4.73 9.08 -11.86
CA SER A 35 -3.31 9.46 -11.70
C SER A 35 -2.39 8.25 -11.46
N ILE A 36 -2.94 7.13 -10.99
CA ILE A 36 -2.17 5.92 -10.68
C ILE A 36 -2.41 4.77 -11.67
N GLU A 37 -3.41 4.86 -12.53
CA GLU A 37 -3.81 3.79 -13.47
C GLU A 37 -2.70 3.35 -14.43
N LYS A 38 -1.68 4.19 -14.68
CA LYS A 38 -0.57 3.88 -15.59
C LYS A 38 0.73 3.51 -14.87
N LEU A 39 0.74 3.57 -13.53
CA LEU A 39 1.92 3.30 -12.75
C LEU A 39 2.23 1.79 -12.73
N LYS A 40 3.53 1.49 -12.75
CA LYS A 40 4.09 0.14 -12.59
C LYS A 40 5.22 0.20 -11.58
N GLY A 41 5.18 -0.69 -10.61
CA GLY A 41 6.25 -0.80 -9.63
C GLY A 41 5.78 -1.44 -8.34
N SER A 42 6.66 -1.43 -7.36
CA SER A 42 6.37 -1.89 -6.01
C SER A 42 6.94 -0.94 -4.97
N MET A 43 6.21 -0.74 -3.88
CA MET A 43 6.64 0.07 -2.77
C MET A 43 6.59 -0.75 -1.50
N VAL A 44 7.70 -0.80 -0.77
CA VAL A 44 7.73 -1.37 0.57
C VAL A 44 7.50 -0.24 1.58
N VAL A 45 6.56 -0.45 2.48
CA VAL A 45 6.30 0.41 3.64
C VAL A 45 6.60 -0.40 4.88
N LYS A 46 7.54 0.08 5.70
CA LYS A 46 7.97 -0.58 6.93
C LYS A 46 7.72 0.31 8.13
N GLU A 47 7.07 -0.25 9.14
CA GLU A 47 6.91 0.41 10.44
C GLU A 47 8.18 0.20 11.26
N SER A 48 8.81 1.30 11.69
CA SER A 48 10.15 1.26 12.26
C SER A 48 10.24 0.59 13.64
N THR A 49 9.15 0.60 14.41
CA THR A 49 9.15 0.16 15.82
C THR A 49 9.00 -1.35 15.94
N SER A 50 8.04 -1.92 15.24
CA SER A 50 7.72 -3.36 15.20
C SER A 50 8.50 -4.10 14.12
N GLY A 51 9.05 -3.39 13.13
CA GLY A 51 9.73 -3.97 11.97
C GLY A 51 8.78 -4.58 10.93
N VAL A 52 7.45 -4.49 11.16
CA VAL A 52 6.44 -5.00 10.25
C VAL A 52 6.50 -4.26 8.92
N ALA A 53 6.46 -5.02 7.82
CA ALA A 53 6.47 -4.47 6.48
C ALA A 53 5.27 -4.94 5.66
N ILE A 54 4.88 -4.08 4.72
CA ILE A 54 3.89 -4.36 3.68
C ILE A 54 4.50 -3.95 2.35
N THR A 55 4.27 -4.74 1.31
CA THR A 55 4.55 -4.32 -0.06
C THR A 55 3.25 -3.98 -0.78
N LEU A 56 3.19 -2.80 -1.37
CA LEU A 56 2.20 -2.43 -2.38
C LEU A 56 2.76 -2.71 -3.78
N HIS A 57 2.03 -3.50 -4.57
CA HIS A 57 2.26 -3.67 -5.99
C HIS A 57 1.31 -2.79 -6.80
N LEU A 58 1.86 -2.05 -7.76
CA LEU A 58 1.11 -1.25 -8.73
C LEU A 58 1.35 -1.83 -10.12
N LYS A 59 0.28 -2.18 -10.82
CA LYS A 59 0.34 -2.71 -12.18
C LYS A 59 -0.84 -2.23 -13.01
N GLU A 60 -0.66 -1.11 -13.72
CA GLU A 60 -1.65 -0.60 -14.68
C GLU A 60 -3.08 -0.48 -14.10
N GLY A 61 -3.20 0.13 -12.93
CA GLY A 61 -4.48 0.31 -12.23
C GLY A 61 -4.88 -0.86 -11.34
N GLU A 62 -4.17 -1.99 -11.40
CA GLU A 62 -4.28 -3.04 -10.39
C GLU A 62 -3.36 -2.72 -9.20
N LEU A 63 -3.95 -2.71 -8.01
CA LEU A 63 -3.25 -2.50 -6.74
C LEU A 63 -3.39 -3.77 -5.92
N GLU A 64 -2.27 -4.29 -5.42
CA GLU A 64 -2.25 -5.47 -4.55
C GLU A 64 -1.33 -5.22 -3.36
N LEU A 65 -1.83 -5.49 -2.15
CA LEU A 65 -1.02 -5.52 -0.94
C LEU A 65 -0.59 -6.94 -0.60
N GLN A 66 0.63 -7.08 -0.15
CA GLN A 66 1.14 -8.31 0.46
C GLN A 66 1.86 -7.99 1.78
N ASN A 67 1.83 -8.94 2.70
CA ASN A 67 2.71 -8.90 3.85
C ASN A 67 4.17 -9.05 3.42
N ASP A 68 5.04 -8.49 4.26
CA ASP A 68 6.49 -8.52 4.15
C ASP A 68 7.06 -7.68 3.00
N ALA A 69 8.36 -7.43 3.09
CA ALA A 69 9.11 -6.68 2.09
C ALA A 69 9.53 -7.59 0.93
N VAL A 70 9.48 -7.07 -0.31
CA VAL A 70 10.19 -7.67 -1.44
C VAL A 70 11.65 -7.24 -1.46
N GLU A 71 12.53 -8.06 -2.03
CA GLU A 71 13.98 -7.77 -2.07
C GLU A 71 14.35 -6.52 -2.88
N LYS A 72 13.60 -6.20 -3.94
CA LYS A 72 13.93 -5.12 -4.88
C LYS A 72 12.72 -4.26 -5.21
N PRO A 73 12.20 -3.50 -4.24
CA PRO A 73 11.08 -2.64 -4.51
C PRO A 73 11.51 -1.44 -5.37
N THR A 74 10.57 -0.86 -6.10
CA THR A 74 10.78 0.41 -6.81
C THR A 74 10.99 1.57 -5.83
N ALA A 75 10.32 1.52 -4.69
CA ALA A 75 10.44 2.52 -3.62
C ALA A 75 10.39 1.87 -2.24
N PHE A 76 11.02 2.52 -1.26
CA PHE A 76 11.04 2.07 0.13
C PHE A 76 10.73 3.25 1.05
N MET A 77 9.84 3.05 2.01
CA MET A 77 9.49 4.01 3.04
C MET A 77 9.55 3.35 4.41
N GLU A 78 10.19 4.03 5.37
CA GLU A 78 10.28 3.58 6.76
C GLU A 78 10.00 4.75 7.70
N ALA A 79 9.04 4.56 8.60
CA ALA A 79 8.68 5.54 9.63
C ALA A 79 7.91 4.86 10.77
N GLY A 80 7.72 5.56 11.89
CA GLY A 80 6.84 5.10 12.97
C GLY A 80 5.38 5.06 12.53
N PHE A 81 4.59 4.18 13.15
CA PHE A 81 3.19 3.94 12.75
C PHE A 81 2.35 5.21 12.65
N GLU A 82 2.43 6.12 13.62
CA GLU A 82 1.67 7.38 13.62
C GLU A 82 2.03 8.28 12.44
N ASN A 83 3.32 8.34 12.08
CA ASN A 83 3.78 9.10 10.92
C ASN A 83 3.31 8.46 9.62
N LEU A 84 3.33 7.13 9.53
CA LEU A 84 2.79 6.41 8.38
C LEU A 84 1.28 6.66 8.23
N ALA A 85 0.51 6.62 9.32
CA ALA A 85 -0.91 6.94 9.32
C ALA A 85 -1.16 8.39 8.87
N TYR A 86 -0.42 9.34 9.44
CA TYR A 86 -0.52 10.77 9.09
C TYR A 86 -0.23 11.02 7.61
N ILE A 87 0.91 10.55 7.10
CA ILE A 87 1.33 10.73 5.70
C ILE A 87 0.37 10.03 4.74
N SER A 88 -0.09 8.83 5.08
CA SER A 88 -0.95 8.04 4.20
C SER A 88 -2.35 8.63 4.11
N SER A 89 -2.83 9.31 5.16
CA SER A 89 -4.20 9.84 5.24
C SER A 89 -4.56 10.81 4.10
N GLY A 90 -3.56 11.44 3.48
CA GLY A 90 -3.65 12.06 2.14
C GLY A 90 -4.84 12.99 1.90
#